data_AF-A0A4W6D426-F1
#
_entry.id   AF-A0A4W6D426-F1
#
_cell.length_a   1.000
_cell.length_b   1.000
_cell.length_c   1.000
_cell.angle_alpha   90.00
_cell.angle_beta   90.00
_cell.angle_gamma   90.00
#
_symmetry.space_group_name_H-M   'P 1'
#
loop_
_entity.id
_entity.type
_entity.pdbx_description
1 polymer ?
#
loop_
_entity_poly.entity_id
_entity_poly.type
_entity_poly.pdbx_seq_one_letter_code
_entity_poly.pdbx_strand_id
1 'polypeptide(L)'
;CHALIEPTDFSYSYVTNFDPRRHSFSEEELKPQPMIKKARKILVPDNMKDEKYWTRRYKNNEAAKRSRDARRLKENQISVRAAYLERENAALRQEVAEMRKELGRCRNILSKYENPKNQEEYKLD
;
A
#
# COMPACT_ATOMS: atom_id res chain seq x y z
N CYS A 1 8.43 -1.14 -24.51
CA CYS A 1 7.64 -2.29 -24.01
C CYS A 1 7.16 -2.02 -22.58
N HIS A 2 6.24 -1.07 -22.41
CA HIS A 2 5.50 -0.90 -21.16
C HIS A 2 4.29 -1.82 -21.22
N ALA A 3 4.38 -2.99 -20.58
CA ALA A 3 3.21 -3.84 -20.42
C ALA A 3 2.29 -3.17 -19.41
N LEU A 4 1.19 -2.60 -19.90
CA LEU A 4 0.02 -2.28 -19.11
C LEU A 4 -0.52 -3.62 -18.59
N ILE A 5 -0.26 -3.91 -17.32
CA ILE A 5 -0.94 -4.99 -16.63
C ILE A 5 -2.36 -4.49 -16.37
N GLU A 6 -3.30 -4.99 -17.16
CA GLU A 6 -4.74 -4.86 -16.94
C GLU A 6 -5.08 -5.38 -15.52
N PRO A 7 -5.90 -4.67 -14.71
CA PRO A 7 -6.01 -4.96 -13.27
C PRO A 7 -6.89 -6.16 -12.92
N THR A 8 -7.39 -6.90 -13.90
CA THR A 8 -8.56 -7.79 -13.72
C THR A 8 -8.28 -9.28 -13.79
N ASP A 9 -7.05 -9.73 -14.06
CA ASP A 9 -6.72 -11.15 -14.05
C ASP A 9 -5.59 -11.45 -13.06
N PHE A 10 -5.94 -11.65 -11.78
CA PHE A 10 -5.52 -12.83 -11.04
C PHE A 10 -6.25 -12.90 -9.70
N SER A 11 -7.08 -13.92 -9.56
CA SER A 11 -7.72 -14.35 -8.32
C SER A 11 -6.70 -14.57 -7.18
N TYR A 12 -6.35 -13.50 -6.48
CA TYR A 12 -5.69 -13.55 -5.16
C TYR A 12 -6.67 -13.17 -4.03
N SER A 13 -7.86 -12.68 -4.40
CA SER A 13 -8.95 -12.36 -3.47
C SER A 13 -9.53 -13.58 -2.77
N TYR A 14 -9.39 -14.79 -3.32
CA TYR A 14 -10.03 -15.98 -2.76
C TYR A 14 -9.27 -16.63 -1.60
N VAL A 15 -8.02 -16.21 -1.32
CA VAL A 15 -7.21 -16.82 -0.23
C VAL A 15 -6.88 -15.82 0.88
N THR A 16 -7.01 -14.52 0.66
CA THR A 16 -6.88 -13.53 1.72
C THR A 16 -7.94 -12.44 1.58
N ASN A 17 -8.79 -12.30 2.61
CA ASN A 17 -9.72 -11.18 2.80
C ASN A 17 -8.97 -9.84 3.02
N PHE A 18 -8.08 -9.47 2.11
CA PHE A 18 -7.25 -8.28 2.20
C PHE A 18 -7.95 -7.12 1.49
N ASP A 19 -8.52 -6.20 2.26
CA ASP A 19 -9.07 -4.94 1.77
C ASP A 19 -8.04 -3.81 1.90
N PRO A 20 -7.47 -3.30 0.79
CA PRO A 20 -6.46 -2.24 0.83
C PRO A 20 -6.94 -0.93 1.47
N ARG A 21 -8.27 -0.69 1.48
CA ARG A 21 -8.87 0.52 2.05
C ARG A 21 -8.93 0.48 3.56
N ARG A 22 -9.25 -0.69 4.12
CA ARG A 22 -9.53 -0.87 5.56
C ARG A 22 -8.36 -1.45 6.33
N HIS A 23 -7.45 -2.15 5.65
CA HIS A 23 -6.31 -2.75 6.30
C HIS A 23 -5.26 -1.70 6.63
N SER A 24 -4.62 -1.81 7.79
CA SER A 24 -3.48 -0.99 8.17
C SER A 24 -2.39 -1.81 8.84
N PHE A 25 -1.17 -1.71 8.33
CA PHE A 25 -0.01 -2.35 8.95
C PHE A 25 0.43 -1.53 10.16
N SER A 26 0.63 -2.21 11.29
CA SER A 26 1.26 -1.61 12.46
C SER A 26 2.74 -1.34 12.20
N GLU A 27 3.33 -0.40 12.94
CA GLU A 27 4.77 -0.12 12.85
C GLU A 27 5.62 -1.36 13.17
N GLU A 28 5.16 -2.20 14.10
CA GLU A 28 5.81 -3.47 14.43
C GLU A 28 5.78 -4.46 13.26
N GLU A 29 4.71 -4.48 12.48
CA GLU A 29 4.64 -5.33 11.28
C GLU A 29 5.55 -4.84 10.17
N LEU A 30 5.79 -3.54 10.05
CA LEU A 30 6.67 -2.99 9.02
C LEU A 30 8.15 -3.19 9.35
N LYS A 31 8.50 -3.49 10.61
CA LYS A 31 9.87 -3.76 10.99
C LYS A 31 10.39 -5.03 10.30
N PRO A 32 11.65 -5.02 9.85
CA PRO A 32 12.26 -6.23 9.33
C PRO A 32 12.32 -7.29 10.43
N GLN A 33 12.12 -8.54 10.04
CA GLN A 33 12.25 -9.67 10.97
C GLN A 33 13.62 -9.61 11.67
N PRO A 34 13.68 -9.80 12.99
CA PRO A 34 14.91 -9.66 13.75
C PRO A 34 16.00 -10.57 13.17
N MET A 35 17.20 -10.03 13.02
CA MET A 35 18.32 -10.79 12.46
C MET A 35 18.82 -11.79 13.49
N ILE A 36 18.31 -13.02 13.41
CA ILE A 36 18.78 -14.12 14.26
C ILE A 36 20.09 -14.64 13.68
N LYS A 37 21.16 -14.62 14.51
CA LYS A 37 22.45 -15.21 14.16
C LYS A 37 22.26 -16.71 13.92
N LYS A 38 22.46 -17.15 12.68
CA LYS A 38 22.38 -18.56 12.31
C LYS A 38 23.52 -19.32 13.01
N ALA A 39 23.19 -20.47 13.59
CA ALA A 39 24.20 -21.40 14.06
C ALA A 39 25.15 -21.79 12.91
N ARG A 40 26.42 -22.08 13.23
CA ARG A 40 27.38 -22.53 12.22
C ARG A 40 26.87 -23.80 11.55
N LYS A 41 26.92 -23.82 10.22
CA LYS A 41 26.50 -24.98 9.44
C LYS A 41 27.54 -26.08 9.58
N ILE A 42 27.19 -27.15 10.28
CA ILE A 42 27.99 -28.37 10.31
C ILE A 42 27.52 -29.23 9.13
N LEU A 43 28.44 -29.50 8.18
CA LEU A 43 28.16 -30.43 7.09
C LEU A 43 28.17 -31.85 7.64
N VAL A 44 27.11 -32.59 7.37
CA VAL A 44 27.07 -34.03 7.67
C VAL A 44 27.66 -34.76 6.46
N PRO A 45 28.77 -35.52 6.63
CA PRO A 45 29.35 -36.35 5.58
C PRO A 45 28.31 -37.31 4.98
N ASP A 46 28.43 -37.65 3.70
CA ASP A 46 27.40 -38.42 2.99
C ASP A 46 27.16 -39.80 3.61
N ASN A 47 28.22 -40.46 4.07
CA ASN A 47 28.16 -41.75 4.78
C ASN A 47 27.51 -41.66 6.17
N MET A 48 27.30 -40.45 6.70
CA MET A 48 26.68 -40.21 8.01
C MET A 48 25.27 -39.60 7.91
N LYS A 49 24.70 -39.49 6.70
CA LYS A 49 23.32 -39.03 6.50
C LYS A 49 22.34 -40.15 6.82
N ASP A 50 21.92 -40.19 8.08
CA ASP A 50 20.91 -41.11 8.59
C ASP A 50 19.46 -40.61 8.37
N GLU A 51 18.48 -41.44 8.74
CA GLU A 51 17.06 -41.10 8.64
C GLU A 51 16.71 -39.83 9.45
N LYS A 52 17.36 -39.65 10.61
CA LYS A 52 17.18 -38.46 11.46
C LYS A 52 17.65 -37.19 10.75
N TYR A 53 18.77 -37.25 10.01
CA TYR A 53 19.22 -36.17 9.15
C TYR A 53 18.18 -35.81 8.08
N TRP A 54 17.67 -36.81 7.34
CA TRP A 54 16.70 -36.58 6.27
C TRP A 54 15.39 -35.99 6.79
N THR A 55 14.87 -36.51 7.90
CA THR A 55 13.69 -35.96 8.58
C THR A 55 13.88 -34.48 8.96
N ARG A 56 15.04 -34.12 9.55
CA ARG A 56 15.36 -32.71 9.88
C ARG A 56 15.47 -31.85 8.62
N ARG A 57 16.11 -32.37 7.57
CA ARG A 57 16.30 -31.67 6.29
C ARG A 57 14.98 -31.36 5.62
N TYR A 58 14.06 -32.33 5.59
CA TYR A 58 12.70 -32.17 5.07
C TYR A 58 11.92 -31.11 5.85
N LYS A 59 11.88 -31.21 7.19
CA LYS A 59 11.22 -30.22 8.06
C LYS A 59 11.76 -28.80 7.85
N ASN A 60 13.07 -28.64 7.67
CA ASN A 60 13.68 -27.33 7.41
C ASN A 60 13.30 -26.77 6.03
N ASN A 61 13.22 -27.61 4.98
CA ASN A 61 12.75 -27.18 3.66
C ASN A 61 11.32 -26.65 3.73
N GLU A 62 10.43 -27.40 4.38
CA GLU A 62 9.02 -27.01 4.55
C GLU A 62 8.88 -25.71 5.36
N ALA A 63 9.64 -25.58 6.45
CA ALA A 63 9.68 -24.34 7.23
C ALA A 63 10.21 -23.15 6.41
N ALA A 64 11.25 -23.36 5.62
CA ALA A 64 11.81 -22.33 4.75
C ALA A 64 10.82 -21.90 3.65
N LYS A 65 10.09 -22.85 3.05
CA LYS A 65 9.03 -22.56 2.08
C LYS A 65 7.93 -21.71 2.72
N ARG A 66 7.37 -22.18 3.84
CA ARG A 66 6.33 -21.45 4.58
C ARG A 66 6.77 -20.04 4.97
N SER A 67 8.01 -19.87 5.43
CA SER A 67 8.55 -18.56 5.79
C SER A 67 8.67 -17.62 4.58
N ARG A 68 9.10 -18.13 3.43
CA ARG A 68 9.18 -17.36 2.18
C ARG A 68 7.78 -16.95 1.69
N ASP A 69 6.83 -17.87 1.72
CA ASP A 69 5.47 -17.61 1.26
C ASP A 69 4.76 -16.60 2.17
N ALA A 70 4.93 -16.70 3.49
CA ALA A 70 4.41 -15.71 4.44
C ALA A 70 5.02 -14.32 4.21
N ARG A 71 6.34 -14.24 3.96
CA ARG A 71 6.99 -12.96 3.62
C ARG A 71 6.43 -12.38 2.33
N ARG A 72 6.37 -13.17 1.27
CA ARG A 72 5.86 -12.74 -0.04
C ARG A 72 4.42 -12.26 0.05
N LEU A 73 3.56 -12.98 0.77
CA LEU A 73 2.17 -12.56 1.00
C LEU A 73 2.12 -11.16 1.64
N LYS A 74 2.91 -10.94 2.70
CA LYS A 74 2.97 -9.63 3.39
C LYS A 74 3.47 -8.52 2.46
N GLU A 75 4.55 -8.76 1.71
CA GLU A 75 5.10 -7.80 0.74
C GLU A 75 4.08 -7.45 -0.35
N ASN A 76 3.36 -8.45 -0.87
CA ASN A 76 2.30 -8.24 -1.85
C ASN A 76 1.15 -7.39 -1.27
N GLN A 77 0.71 -7.68 -0.05
CA GLN A 77 -0.34 -6.90 0.63
C GLN A 77 0.09 -5.44 0.84
N ILE A 78 1.33 -5.20 1.28
CA ILE A 78 1.89 -3.84 1.41
C ILE A 78 1.90 -3.14 0.04
N SER A 79 2.36 -3.83 -1.00
CA SER A 79 2.44 -3.27 -2.35
C SER A 79 1.07 -2.87 -2.91
N VAL A 80 0.07 -3.74 -2.78
CA VAL A 80 -1.30 -3.46 -3.22
C VAL A 80 -1.88 -2.25 -2.47
N ARG A 81 -1.67 -2.17 -1.15
CA ARG A 81 -2.14 -1.04 -0.35
C ARG A 81 -1.42 0.26 -0.70
N ALA A 82 -0.11 0.24 -0.90
CA ALA A 82 0.64 1.42 -1.32
C ALA A 82 0.10 1.97 -2.65
N ALA A 83 -0.07 1.12 -3.65
CA ALA A 83 -0.63 1.51 -4.95
C ALA A 83 -2.07 2.09 -4.82
N TYR A 84 -2.91 1.50 -3.97
CA TYR A 84 -4.24 2.02 -3.70
C TYR A 84 -4.18 3.43 -3.09
N LEU A 85 -3.38 3.61 -2.03
CA LEU A 85 -3.27 4.89 -1.32
C LEU A 85 -2.63 5.97 -2.20
N GLU A 86 -1.67 5.64 -3.05
CA GLU A 86 -1.08 6.58 -4.02
C GLU A 86 -2.12 7.10 -5.00
N ARG A 87 -2.93 6.21 -5.57
CA ARG A 87 -4.03 6.58 -6.47
C ARG A 87 -5.08 7.45 -5.78
N GLU A 88 -5.52 7.04 -4.58
CA GLU A 88 -6.51 7.78 -3.81
C GLU A 88 -6.00 9.17 -3.41
N ASN A 89 -4.73 9.27 -2.99
CA ASN A 89 -4.11 10.53 -2.63
C ASN A 89 -4.02 11.48 -3.84
N ALA A 90 -3.69 10.95 -5.02
CA ALA A 90 -3.67 11.74 -6.25
C ALA A 90 -5.06 12.27 -6.61
N ALA A 91 -6.10 11.43 -6.53
CA ALA A 91 -7.48 11.84 -6.76
C ALA A 91 -7.93 12.94 -5.79
N LEU A 92 -7.72 12.75 -4.48
CA LEU A 92 -8.05 13.75 -3.47
C LEU A 92 -7.30 15.07 -3.67
N ARG A 93 -6.02 15.03 -4.07
CA ARG A 93 -5.26 16.24 -4.39
C ARG A 93 -5.85 16.99 -5.58
N GLN A 94 -6.31 16.26 -6.60
CA GLN A 94 -6.98 16.85 -7.76
C GLN A 94 -8.30 17.51 -7.34
N GLU A 95 -9.15 16.82 -6.59
CA GLU A 95 -10.42 17.37 -6.08
C GLU A 95 -10.21 18.63 -5.25
N VAL A 96 -9.20 18.64 -4.36
CA VAL A 96 -8.84 19.82 -3.57
C VAL A 96 -8.39 20.97 -4.46
N ALA A 97 -7.62 20.71 -5.52
CA ALA A 97 -7.19 21.73 -6.45
C ALA A 97 -8.37 22.34 -7.22
N GLU A 98 -9.30 21.50 -7.69
CA GLU A 98 -10.52 21.92 -8.39
C GLU A 98 -11.43 22.76 -7.47
N MET A 99 -11.67 22.32 -6.23
CA MET A 99 -12.45 23.07 -5.25
C MET A 99 -11.81 24.43 -4.92
N ARG A 100 -10.48 24.49 -4.77
CA ARG A 100 -9.76 25.75 -4.52
C ARG A 100 -9.88 26.71 -5.70
N LYS A 101 -9.84 26.19 -6.94
CA LYS A 101 -10.03 26.97 -8.16
C LYS A 101 -11.43 27.56 -8.20
N GLU A 102 -12.46 26.76 -7.93
CA GLU A 102 -13.85 27.23 -7.92
C GLU A 102 -14.11 28.24 -6.81
N LEU A 103 -13.58 28.01 -5.61
CA LEU A 103 -13.67 28.97 -4.50
C LEU A 103 -13.00 30.31 -4.86
N GLY A 104 -11.83 30.26 -5.51
CA GLY A 104 -11.16 31.45 -6.02
C GLY A 104 -12.00 32.21 -7.05
N ARG A 105 -12.65 31.48 -7.98
CA ARG A 105 -13.59 32.05 -8.94
C ARG A 105 -14.78 32.72 -8.24
N CYS A 106 -15.43 32.04 -7.30
CA CYS A 106 -16.55 32.60 -6.53
C CYS A 106 -16.15 33.86 -5.75
N ARG A 107 -14.99 33.85 -5.08
CA ARG A 107 -14.46 35.04 -4.38
C ARG A 107 -14.23 36.21 -5.32
N ASN A 108 -13.66 35.97 -6.50
CA ASN A 108 -13.45 37.01 -7.51
C ASN A 108 -14.76 37.57 -8.07
N ILE A 109 -15.84 36.78 -8.08
CA ILE A 109 -17.16 37.25 -8.46
C ILE A 109 -17.73 38.10 -7.33
N LEU A 110 -17.75 37.61 -6.09
CA LEU A 110 -18.26 38.33 -4.92
C LEU A 110 -17.57 39.68 -4.72
N SER A 111 -16.24 39.75 -4.87
CA SER A 111 -15.49 41.01 -4.72
C SER A 111 -15.90 42.09 -5.72
N LYS A 112 -16.42 41.73 -6.90
CA LYS A 112 -16.97 42.69 -7.87
C LYS A 112 -18.30 43.28 -7.40
N TYR A 113 -19.11 42.51 -6.67
CA TYR A 113 -20.41 42.94 -6.16
C TYR A 113 -20.31 43.63 -4.79
N GLU A 114 -19.29 43.31 -3.97
CA GLU A 114 -19.00 44.00 -2.70
C GLU A 114 -18.38 45.40 -2.88
N ASN A 115 -18.09 45.83 -4.10
CA ASN A 115 -17.56 47.17 -4.36
C ASN A 115 -18.62 48.24 -4.00
N PRO A 116 -18.39 49.10 -2.99
CA PRO A 116 -19.40 50.03 -2.46
C PRO A 116 -19.89 51.07 -3.48
N LYS A 117 -19.23 51.19 -4.65
CA LYS A 117 -19.69 52.03 -5.76
C LYS A 117 -20.96 51.52 -6.47
N ASN A 118 -21.37 50.26 -6.25
CA ASN A 118 -22.63 49.70 -6.76
C ASN A 118 -23.77 49.73 -5.74
N GLN A 119 -23.52 50.20 -4.50
CA GLN A 119 -24.53 50.34 -3.45
C GLN A 119 -25.19 51.74 -3.43
N GLU A 120 -24.62 52.72 -4.13
CA GLU A 120 -25.17 54.08 -4.22
C GLU A 120 -26.38 54.18 -5.17
N GLU A 121 -26.56 53.22 -6.08
CA GLU A 121 -27.68 53.22 -7.04
C GLU A 121 -29.03 52.74 -6.42
N TYR A 122 -29.02 52.17 -5.21
CA TYR A 122 -30.23 51.71 -4.50
C TYR A 122 -30.65 52.60 -3.32
N LYS A 123 -30.09 53.82 -3.20
CA LYS A 123 -30.46 54.79 -2.15
C LYS A 123 -31.26 56.00 -2.66
N LEU A 124 -31.67 56.00 -3.93
CA LEU A 124 -32.37 57.13 -4.56
C LEU A 124 -33.84 56.88 -4.91
N ASP A 125 -34.42 55.73 -4.56
CA ASP A 125 -35.87 55.46 -4.63
C ASP A 125 -36.48 55.32 -3.24
#